data_AF-A0A2I0UIB8-F1
#
_entry.id   AF-A0A2I0UIB8-F1
#
_cell.length_a   1.000
_cell.length_b   1.000
_cell.length_c   1.000
_cell.angle_alpha   90.00
_cell.angle_beta   90.00
_cell.angle_gamma   90.00
#
_symmetry.space_group_name_H-M   'P 1'
#
loop_
_entity.id
_entity.type
_entity.pdbx_description
1 polymer ?
#
loop_
_entity_poly.entity_id
_entity_poly.type
_entity_poly.pdbx_seq_one_letter_code
_entity_poly.pdbx_strand_id
1 'polypeptide(L)'
;MDPVPGRRWQKVLYERQPFPDNYVDQRFLEELRKNVHARRYRYRAVVFQSGAVVQQLCSVCVFVVTWWYMDAGMLSPQGLFGAALVSSLLGYILFDASTEIEYCSGTFSFDLRLAKCE
;
A
#
# COMPACT_ATOMS: atom_id res chain seq x y z
N MET A 1 7.46 13.15 -49.47
CA MET A 1 8.41 14.27 -49.40
C MET A 1 9.68 13.74 -48.78
N ASP A 2 10.73 13.59 -49.57
CA ASP A 2 12.05 13.23 -49.05
C ASP A 2 12.63 14.41 -48.26
N PRO A 3 13.36 14.17 -47.15
CA PRO A 3 13.94 15.24 -46.35
C PRO A 3 14.98 16.03 -47.17
N VAL A 4 14.83 17.36 -47.18
CA VAL A 4 15.82 18.26 -47.79
C VAL A 4 17.16 18.05 -47.09
N PRO A 5 18.25 17.74 -47.83
CA PRO A 5 19.54 17.44 -47.23
C PRO A 5 20.04 18.66 -46.45
N GLY A 6 20.05 18.55 -45.11
CA GLY A 6 20.59 19.56 -44.20
C GLY A 6 19.67 20.01 -43.07
N ARG A 7 18.35 19.75 -43.10
CA ARG A 7 17.44 20.12 -42.00
C ARG A 7 16.64 18.92 -41.49
N ARG A 8 16.94 18.50 -40.25
CA ARG A 8 16.14 17.53 -39.50
C ARG A 8 15.03 18.26 -38.75
N TRP A 9 13.88 17.62 -38.60
CA TRP A 9 12.81 18.11 -37.74
C TRP A 9 13.31 18.24 -36.30
N GLN A 10 12.92 19.32 -35.63
CA GLN A 10 13.27 19.58 -34.24
C GLN A 10 11.99 19.84 -33.43
N LYS A 11 11.98 19.38 -32.18
CA LYS A 11 10.85 19.54 -31.25
C LYS A 11 10.85 20.93 -30.61
N VAL A 12 10.74 21.98 -31.42
CA VAL A 12 10.72 23.39 -31.02
C VAL A 12 9.38 23.99 -31.41
N LEU A 13 8.64 24.54 -30.44
CA LEU A 13 7.23 24.93 -30.62
C LEU A 13 7.01 26.16 -31.52
N TYR A 14 7.95 27.11 -31.54
CA TYR A 14 7.75 28.42 -32.17
C TYR A 14 8.66 28.68 -33.38
N GLU A 15 9.50 27.72 -33.76
CA GLU A 15 10.43 27.90 -34.87
C GLU A 15 9.79 27.48 -36.20
N ARG A 16 9.92 28.31 -37.24
CA ARG A 16 9.39 28.00 -38.57
C ARG A 16 10.26 26.93 -39.22
N GLN A 17 9.71 25.73 -39.39
CA GLN A 17 10.38 24.59 -40.00
C GLN A 17 9.71 24.16 -41.31
N PRO A 18 10.45 23.56 -42.26
CA PRO A 18 9.93 23.10 -43.55
C PRO A 18 9.19 21.75 -43.44
N PHE A 19 8.35 21.59 -42.42
CA PHE A 19 7.53 20.40 -42.19
C PHE A 19 6.06 20.83 -42.07
N PRO A 20 5.11 20.02 -42.55
CA PRO A 20 3.69 20.32 -42.38
C PRO A 20 3.31 20.28 -40.90
N ASP A 21 2.26 21.02 -40.52
CA ASP A 21 1.85 21.20 -39.11
C ASP A 21 1.51 19.88 -38.38
N ASN A 22 1.08 18.87 -39.14
CA ASN A 22 0.78 17.52 -38.63
C ASN A 22 1.97 16.54 -38.68
N TYR A 23 3.18 17.03 -38.96
CA TYR A 23 4.35 16.16 -39.01
C TYR A 23 4.81 15.77 -37.61
N VAL A 24 4.91 14.46 -37.36
CA VAL A 24 5.55 13.88 -36.18
C VAL A 24 6.71 13.00 -36.62
N ASP A 25 7.83 13.08 -35.90
CA ASP A 25 8.98 12.21 -36.11
C ASP A 25 8.64 10.74 -35.76
N GLN A 26 9.28 9.79 -36.43
CA GLN A 26 9.18 8.36 -36.13
C GLN A 26 9.60 8.05 -34.68
N ARG A 27 10.55 8.82 -34.15
CA ARG A 27 11.04 8.68 -32.77
C ARG A 27 10.06 9.20 -31.72
N PHE A 28 8.99 9.91 -32.10
CA PHE A 28 7.99 10.44 -31.18
C PHE A 28 7.39 9.35 -30.28
N LEU A 29 7.07 8.20 -30.89
CA LEU A 29 6.53 7.06 -30.14
C LEU A 29 7.58 6.35 -29.29
N GLU A 30 8.86 6.41 -29.70
CA GLU A 30 9.98 5.88 -28.91
C GLU A 30 10.25 6.74 -27.67
N GLU A 31 10.02 8.05 -27.77
CA GLU A 31 10.13 9.00 -26.66
C GLU A 31 8.94 8.96 -25.69
N LEU A 32 7.82 8.32 -26.06
CA LEU A 32 6.64 8.22 -25.20
C LEU A 32 6.93 7.30 -24.01
N ARG A 33 7.35 7.90 -22.90
CA ARG A 33 7.42 7.19 -21.63
C ARG A 33 6.05 7.08 -20.97
N LYS A 34 5.47 5.87 -21.00
CA LYS A 34 4.26 5.55 -20.23
C LYS A 34 4.63 5.20 -18.79
N ASN A 35 3.86 5.69 -17.82
CA ASN A 35 3.91 5.21 -16.43
C ASN A 35 5.30 5.29 -15.75
N VAL A 36 6.10 6.33 -16.05
CA VAL A 36 7.43 6.56 -15.43
C VAL A 36 7.36 6.61 -13.91
N HIS A 37 6.24 7.07 -13.36
CA HIS A 37 6.01 7.23 -11.92
C HIS A 37 5.03 6.21 -11.35
N ALA A 38 4.80 5.07 -12.01
CA ALA A 38 3.95 4.02 -11.45
C ALA A 38 4.58 3.46 -10.16
N ARG A 39 4.05 3.89 -9.02
CA ARG A 39 4.44 3.35 -7.71
C ARG A 39 3.95 1.91 -7.61
N ARG A 40 4.87 0.96 -7.47
CA ARG A 40 4.54 -0.42 -7.10
C ARG A 40 4.14 -0.44 -5.63
N TYR A 41 2.85 -0.40 -5.36
CA TYR A 41 2.35 -0.60 -4.00
C TYR A 41 2.54 -2.06 -3.59
N ARG A 42 3.21 -2.29 -2.46
CA ARG A 42 3.25 -3.62 -1.84
C ARG A 42 1.88 -3.91 -1.24
N TYR A 43 1.23 -4.98 -1.69
CA TYR A 43 -0.11 -5.39 -1.23
C TYR A 43 -0.24 -5.37 0.30
N ARG A 44 0.73 -5.95 1.03
CA ARG A 44 0.73 -5.98 2.51
C ARG A 44 0.70 -4.59 3.14
N ALA A 45 1.44 -3.63 2.59
CA ALA A 45 1.47 -2.27 3.11
C ALA A 45 0.12 -1.58 2.89
N VAL A 46 -0.50 -1.80 1.73
CA VAL A 46 -1.83 -1.24 1.43
C VAL A 46 -2.90 -1.84 2.35
N VAL A 47 -2.88 -3.16 2.55
CA VAL A 47 -3.82 -3.86 3.44
C VAL A 47 -3.71 -3.36 4.87
N PHE A 48 -2.48 -3.20 5.39
CA PHE A 48 -2.27 -2.68 6.74
C PHE A 48 -2.79 -1.24 6.89
N GLN A 49 -2.54 -0.38 5.90
CA GLN A 49 -3.03 0.99 5.89
C GLN A 49 -4.56 1.07 5.78
N SER A 50 -5.19 0.19 4.98
CA SER A 50 -6.65 0.10 4.92
C SER A 50 -7.29 -0.45 6.19
N GLY A 51 -6.53 -1.19 7.00
CA GLY A 51 -7.00 -1.77 8.26
C GLY A 51 -7.49 -0.72 9.26
N ALA A 52 -6.92 0.48 9.25
CA ALA A 52 -7.35 1.57 10.12
C ALA A 52 -8.82 1.96 9.89
N VAL A 53 -9.26 2.01 8.64
CA VAL A 53 -10.66 2.33 8.28
C VAL A 53 -11.59 1.19 8.69
N VAL A 54 -11.16 -0.06 8.44
CA VAL A 54 -11.91 -1.26 8.83
C VAL A 54 -12.09 -1.32 10.35
N GLN A 55 -11.06 -0.96 11.13
CA GLN A 55 -11.13 -0.93 12.59
C GLN A 55 -12.21 0.03 13.09
N GLN A 56 -12.30 1.22 12.49
CA GLN A 56 -13.33 2.20 12.84
C GLN A 56 -14.72 1.68 12.52
N LEU A 57 -14.91 1.07 11.34
CA LEU A 57 -16.17 0.44 10.95
C LEU A 57 -16.56 -0.69 11.92
N CYS A 58 -15.61 -1.57 12.24
CA CYS A 58 -15.82 -2.65 13.20
C CYS A 58 -16.21 -2.12 14.59
N SER A 59 -15.58 -1.03 15.06
CA SER A 59 -15.93 -0.42 16.35
C SER A 59 -17.38 0.05 16.38
N VAL A 60 -17.87 0.70 15.32
CA VAL A 60 -19.28 1.12 15.20
C VAL A 60 -20.20 -0.09 15.17
N CYS A 61 -19.88 -1.12 14.38
CA CYS A 61 -20.67 -2.34 14.32
C CYS A 61 -20.77 -3.05 15.67
N VAL A 62 -19.65 -3.20 16.39
CA VAL A 62 -19.63 -3.82 17.73
C VAL A 62 -20.50 -3.04 18.69
N PHE A 63 -20.42 -1.70 18.70
CA PHE A 63 -21.27 -0.87 19.55
C PHE A 63 -22.76 -1.08 19.28
N VAL A 64 -23.19 -1.08 18.01
CA VAL A 64 -24.59 -1.30 17.62
C VAL A 64 -25.06 -2.69 18.01
N VAL A 65 -24.25 -3.72 17.77
CA VAL A 65 -24.56 -5.10 18.13
C VAL A 65 -24.69 -5.24 19.65
N THR A 66 -23.72 -4.71 20.42
CA THR A 66 -23.79 -4.72 21.89
C THR A 66 -25.06 -4.05 22.40
N TRP A 67 -25.41 -2.89 21.86
CA TRP A 67 -26.65 -2.20 22.24
C TRP A 67 -27.88 -3.06 22.00
N TRP A 68 -28.00 -3.65 20.80
CA TRP A 68 -29.13 -4.49 20.44
C TRP A 68 -29.25 -5.74 21.34
N TYR A 69 -28.13 -6.38 21.65
CA TYR A 69 -28.10 -7.54 22.55
C TYR A 69 -28.44 -7.19 24.01
N MET A 70 -28.09 -5.98 24.46
CA MET A 70 -28.49 -5.46 25.76
C MET A 70 -29.99 -5.14 25.81
N ASP A 71 -30.54 -4.54 24.75
CA ASP A 71 -31.97 -4.22 24.63
C ASP A 71 -32.84 -5.50 24.60
N ALA A 72 -32.36 -6.56 23.94
CA ALA A 72 -33.00 -7.87 23.95
C ALA A 72 -32.92 -8.61 25.31
N GLY A 73 -32.22 -8.07 26.31
CA GLY A 73 -32.07 -8.67 27.64
C GLY A 73 -31.21 -9.95 27.69
N MET A 74 -30.57 -10.31 26.59
CA MET A 74 -29.79 -11.56 26.43
C MET A 74 -28.33 -11.42 26.90
N LEU A 75 -27.87 -10.20 27.15
CA LEU A 75 -26.48 -9.90 27.50
C LEU A 75 -26.39 -9.27 28.89
N SER A 76 -25.76 -9.97 29.84
CA SER A 76 -25.43 -9.37 31.14
C SER A 76 -24.23 -8.42 30.98
N PRO A 77 -24.24 -7.24 31.63
CA PRO A 77 -23.12 -6.31 31.58
C PRO A 77 -21.80 -6.95 32.02
N GLN A 78 -21.86 -7.86 32.99
CA GLN A 78 -20.70 -8.59 33.52
C GLN A 78 -20.08 -9.53 32.47
N GLY A 79 -20.91 -10.19 31.65
CA GLY A 79 -20.43 -11.03 30.55
C GLY A 79 -19.66 -10.25 29.49
N LEU A 80 -20.09 -9.00 29.23
CA LEU A 80 -19.42 -8.11 28.28
C LEU A 80 -18.02 -7.70 28.79
N PHE A 81 -17.91 -7.31 30.06
CA PHE A 81 -16.62 -7.02 30.68
C PHE A 81 -15.71 -8.25 30.70
N GLY A 82 -16.25 -9.43 31.04
CA GLY A 82 -15.49 -10.69 31.01
C GLY A 82 -14.95 -11.00 29.62
N ALA A 83 -15.80 -10.94 28.59
CA ALA A 83 -15.39 -11.17 27.21
C ALA A 83 -14.35 -10.14 26.71
N ALA A 84 -14.51 -8.86 27.08
CA ALA A 84 -13.56 -7.80 26.74
C ALA A 84 -12.19 -7.99 27.43
N LEU A 85 -12.18 -8.43 28.69
CA LEU A 85 -10.94 -8.75 29.40
C LEU A 85 -10.24 -9.95 28.77
N VAL A 86 -10.97 -11.03 28.47
CA VAL A 86 -10.42 -12.23 27.83
C VAL A 86 -9.86 -11.90 26.45
N SER A 87 -10.60 -11.13 25.63
CA SER A 87 -10.12 -10.73 24.29
C SER A 87 -8.90 -9.82 24.36
N SER A 88 -8.83 -8.92 25.35
CA SER A 88 -7.66 -8.05 25.57
C SER A 88 -6.43 -8.85 25.99
N LEU A 89 -6.58 -9.82 26.90
CA LEU A 89 -5.49 -10.71 27.33
C LEU A 89 -5.00 -11.59 26.18
N LEU A 90 -5.93 -12.19 25.42
CA LEU A 90 -5.59 -12.99 24.25
C LEU A 90 -4.85 -12.15 23.20
N GLY A 91 -5.34 -10.94 22.94
CA GLY A 91 -4.71 -10.00 22.02
C GLY A 91 -3.30 -9.61 22.45
N TYR A 92 -3.08 -9.37 23.74
CA TYR A 92 -1.76 -9.08 24.29
C TYR A 92 -0.78 -10.25 24.10
N ILE A 93 -1.20 -11.48 24.44
CA ILE A 93 -0.35 -12.68 24.27
C ILE A 93 0.01 -12.90 22.80
N LEU A 94 -0.96 -12.72 21.89
CA LEU A 94 -0.71 -12.83 20.45
C LEU A 94 0.24 -11.75 19.94
N PHE A 95 0.09 -10.51 20.43
CA PHE A 95 0.98 -9.41 20.08
C PHE A 95 2.41 -9.68 20.56
N ASP A 96 2.56 -10.12 21.81
CA ASP A 96 3.85 -10.48 22.41
C ASP A 96 4.53 -11.60 21.61
N ALA A 97 3.80 -12.68 21.32
CA ALA A 97 4.29 -13.79 20.49
C ALA A 97 4.67 -13.35 19.07
N SER A 98 3.89 -12.46 18.44
CA SER A 98 4.21 -11.94 17.11
C SER A 98 5.46 -11.06 17.10
N THR A 99 5.66 -10.28 18.17
CA THR A 99 6.83 -9.41 18.34
C THR A 99 8.09 -10.24 18.57
N GLU A 100 8.00 -11.29 19.39
CA GLU A 100 9.07 -12.27 19.61
C GLU A 100 9.49 -12.98 18.32
N ILE A 101 8.53 -13.40 17.47
CA ILE A 101 8.83 -14.03 16.17
C ILE A 101 9.56 -13.06 15.24
N GLU A 102 9.13 -11.79 15.19
CA GLU A 102 9.76 -10.79 14.33
C GLU A 102 11.16 -10.40 14.84
N TYR A 103 11.35 -10.35 16.17
CA TYR A 103 12.64 -10.14 16.81
C TYR A 103 13.61 -11.30 16.58
N CYS A 104 13.17 -12.55 16.75
CA CYS A 104 13.97 -13.73 16.45
C CYS A 104 14.31 -13.85 14.94
N SER A 105 13.37 -13.53 14.05
CA SER A 105 13.62 -13.53 12.60
C SER A 105 14.62 -12.45 12.20
N GLY A 106 14.53 -11.26 12.80
CA GLY A 106 15.48 -10.16 12.62
C GLY A 106 16.87 -10.51 13.14
N THR A 107 16.96 -11.04 14.36
CA THR A 107 18.22 -11.43 15.01
C THR A 107 18.90 -12.57 14.26
N PHE A 108 18.18 -13.65 13.92
CA PHE A 108 18.71 -14.76 13.13
C PHE A 108 19.17 -14.32 11.72
N SER A 109 18.43 -13.42 11.06
CA SER A 109 18.88 -12.87 9.76
C SER A 109 20.11 -11.97 9.88
N PHE A 110 20.34 -11.33 11.03
CA PHE A 110 21.52 -10.50 11.28
C PHE A 110 22.74 -11.37 11.59
N ASP A 111 22.59 -12.35 12.48
CA ASP A 111 23.63 -13.33 12.82
C ASP A 111 24.08 -14.15 11.60
N LEU A 112 23.15 -14.60 10.76
CA LEU A 112 23.48 -15.35 9.54
C LEU A 112 24.22 -14.49 8.49
N ARG A 113 24.07 -13.15 8.52
CA ARG A 113 24.86 -12.24 7.67
C ARG A 113 26.26 -12.01 8.24
N LEU A 114 26.40 -11.90 9.56
CA LEU A 114 27.69 -11.78 10.24
C LEU A 114 28.54 -13.05 10.08
N ALA A 115 27.94 -14.23 10.24
CA ALA A 115 28.60 -15.52 10.04
C ALA A 115 29.00 -15.81 8.57
N LYS A 116 28.54 -14.99 7.60
CA LYS A 116 28.95 -15.07 6.19
C LYS A 116 30.09 -14.09 5.86
N CYS A 117 30.46 -13.23 6.80
CA CYS A 117 31.48 -12.19 6.65
C CYS A 117 32.82 -12.56 7.30
N GLU A 118 32.93 -13.72 7.96
CA GLU A 118 34.19 -14.39 8.32
C GLU A 118 34.50 -15.52 7.32
#